data_AF-A0AAP8GD49-F1
#
_entry.id   AF-A0AAP8GD49-F1
#
_cell.length_a   1.000
_cell.length_b   1.000
_cell.length_c   1.000
_cell.angle_alpha   90.00
_cell.angle_beta   90.00
_cell.angle_gamma   90.00
#
_symmetry.space_group_name_H-M   'P 1'
#
loop_
_entity.id
_entity.type
_entity.pdbx_description
1 polymer ?
#
loop_
_entity_poly.entity_id
_entity_poly.type
_entity_poly.pdbx_seq_one_letter_code
_entity_poly.pdbx_strand_id
1 'polypeptide(L)'
;MPRVEGNGKRWNGDPKMNVLPIKAAPLVPHAGGARSHPELPFFDDGDAKLWENWLRAHRLEVMRVWMEDDARAVDSYRRFLAGDLVGSLSEWQPCKPDGDQAWFLLAVFDGGEGPCAYFVRRVSYFPYCADAQGVSAIF
;
A
#
# COMPACT_ATOMS: atom_id res chain seq x y z
N MET A 1 5.06 -3.10 -10.77
CA MET A 1 4.87 -3.62 -9.39
C MET A 1 5.91 -2.95 -8.54
N PRO A 2 5.61 -2.51 -7.31
CA PRO A 2 6.53 -1.60 -6.64
C PRO A 2 7.63 -2.33 -5.89
N ARG A 3 8.87 -1.88 -6.09
CA ARG A 3 9.93 -2.02 -5.10
C ARG A 3 9.55 -1.17 -3.88
N VAL A 4 8.96 -1.80 -2.86
CA VAL A 4 8.71 -1.15 -1.58
C VAL A 4 9.74 -1.63 -0.57
N GLU A 5 10.57 -0.70 -0.08
CA GLU A 5 11.47 -0.98 1.03
C GLU A 5 10.63 -1.21 2.29
N GLY A 6 10.29 -2.47 2.56
CA GLY A 6 9.67 -2.93 3.80
C GLY A 6 10.70 -3.11 4.92
N ASN A 7 10.33 -3.79 6.00
CA ASN A 7 11.20 -4.03 7.16
C ASN A 7 12.41 -4.98 6.91
N GLY A 8 12.77 -5.24 5.65
CA GLY A 8 13.82 -6.16 5.25
C GLY A 8 13.46 -7.65 5.33
N LYS A 9 12.29 -8.03 5.84
CA LYS A 9 11.81 -9.42 5.81
C LYS A 9 10.97 -9.65 4.55
N ARG A 10 11.39 -10.61 3.72
CA ARG A 10 10.61 -11.09 2.58
C ARG A 10 9.49 -11.99 3.07
N TRP A 11 8.29 -11.86 2.50
CA TRP A 11 7.16 -12.72 2.84
C TRP A 11 7.26 -14.05 2.10
N ASN A 12 7.20 -15.18 2.83
CA ASN A 12 7.44 -16.52 2.28
C ASN A 12 6.15 -17.25 1.82
N GLY A 13 5.01 -16.57 1.75
CA GLY A 13 3.76 -17.22 1.34
C GLY A 13 2.99 -17.93 2.46
N ASP A 14 3.52 -17.97 3.70
CA ASP A 14 2.92 -18.74 4.80
C ASP A 14 1.83 -17.94 5.54
N PRO A 15 0.55 -18.35 5.45
CA PRO A 15 -0.54 -17.72 6.21
C PRO A 15 -0.51 -18.07 7.72
N LYS A 16 0.35 -18.98 8.18
CA LYS A 16 0.45 -19.40 9.60
C LYS A 16 1.19 -18.43 10.52
N MET A 17 1.79 -17.37 9.98
CA MET A 17 2.40 -16.32 10.80
C MET A 17 1.30 -15.46 11.43
N ASN A 18 0.65 -15.94 12.50
CA ASN A 18 -0.35 -15.23 13.34
C ASN A 18 -0.69 -13.84 12.78
N VAL A 19 -1.52 -13.83 11.73
CA VAL A 19 -1.71 -12.64 10.90
C VAL A 19 -2.65 -11.73 11.66
N LEU A 20 -2.12 -11.11 12.71
CA LEU A 20 -2.82 -10.04 13.39
C LEU A 20 -3.13 -9.00 12.32
N PRO A 21 -4.39 -8.55 12.27
CA PRO A 21 -4.79 -7.73 11.16
C PRO A 21 -4.09 -6.39 11.35
N ILE A 22 -3.33 -6.00 10.33
CA ILE A 22 -2.52 -4.78 10.29
C ILE A 22 -3.39 -3.58 10.69
N LYS A 23 -2.80 -2.65 11.43
CA LYS A 23 -3.46 -1.44 11.91
C LYS A 23 -2.66 -0.25 11.41
N ALA A 24 -3.30 0.91 11.32
CA ALA A 24 -2.57 2.15 11.05
C ALA A 24 -1.44 2.33 12.07
N ALA A 25 -0.23 2.62 11.57
CA ALA A 25 0.93 2.94 12.38
C ALA A 25 1.77 4.04 11.69
N PRO A 26 2.62 4.76 12.43
CA PRO A 26 3.60 5.64 11.85
C PRO A 26 4.49 4.89 10.85
N LEU A 27 4.72 5.50 9.68
CA LEU A 27 5.64 4.92 8.70
C LEU A 27 7.09 5.05 9.19
N VAL A 28 7.90 4.05 8.86
CA VAL A 28 9.34 4.03 9.08
C VAL A 28 10.02 4.67 7.86
N PRO A 29 10.94 5.62 8.06
CA PRO A 29 11.72 6.22 6.97
C PRO A 29 12.82 5.27 6.48
N HIS A 30 13.09 5.35 5.18
CA HIS A 30 14.09 4.56 4.47
C HIS A 30 15.02 5.46 3.66
N ALA A 31 16.01 4.85 3.02
CA ALA A 31 16.90 5.56 2.10
C ALA A 31 16.09 6.18 0.93
N GLY A 32 16.57 7.29 0.39
CA GLY A 32 15.89 7.96 -0.73
C GLY A 32 14.59 8.69 -0.36
N GLY A 33 14.24 8.79 0.93
CA GLY A 33 13.03 9.49 1.40
C GLY A 33 11.75 8.67 1.32
N ALA A 34 11.86 7.40 0.93
CA ALA A 34 10.76 6.45 0.99
C ALA A 34 10.36 6.19 2.45
N ARG A 35 9.09 5.88 2.66
CA ARG A 35 8.54 5.56 3.98
C ARG A 35 7.57 4.40 3.85
N SER A 36 7.63 3.42 4.75
CA SER A 36 6.72 2.27 4.70
C SER A 36 6.27 1.82 6.08
N HIS A 37 5.13 1.13 6.10
CA HIS A 37 4.56 0.61 7.32
C HIS A 37 5.50 -0.44 7.95
N PRO A 38 5.71 -0.46 9.28
CA PRO A 38 6.67 -1.36 9.93
C PRO A 38 6.35 -2.86 9.73
N GLU A 39 5.08 -3.19 9.56
CA GLU A 39 4.62 -4.56 9.27
C GLU A 39 4.60 -4.91 7.78
N LEU A 40 4.93 -3.96 6.89
CA LEU A 40 4.98 -4.22 5.46
C LEU A 40 6.21 -5.07 5.11
N PRO A 41 6.03 -6.28 4.55
CA PRO A 41 7.15 -7.06 4.04
C PRO A 41 7.82 -6.36 2.86
N PHE A 42 9.07 -6.74 2.60
CA PHE A 42 9.74 -6.33 1.38
C PHE A 42 9.18 -7.11 0.17
N PHE A 43 8.82 -6.37 -0.88
CA PHE A 43 8.40 -6.92 -2.17
C PHE A 43 9.21 -6.27 -3.29
N ASP A 44 9.66 -7.09 -4.24
CA ASP A 44 10.29 -6.63 -5.48
C ASP A 44 9.35 -6.75 -6.69
N ASP A 45 9.81 -6.30 -7.87
CA ASP A 45 9.00 -6.27 -9.10
C ASP A 45 8.50 -7.67 -9.53
N GLY A 46 9.18 -8.75 -9.10
CA GLY A 46 8.81 -10.14 -9.38
C GLY A 46 7.78 -10.72 -8.41
N ASP A 47 7.50 -10.03 -7.30
CA ASP A 47 6.69 -10.53 -6.19
C ASP A 47 5.20 -10.20 -6.31
N ALA A 48 4.69 -9.86 -7.51
CA ALA A 48 3.29 -9.50 -7.75
C ALA A 48 2.27 -10.43 -7.08
N LYS A 49 2.46 -11.75 -7.23
CA LYS A 49 1.58 -12.77 -6.63
C LYS A 49 1.69 -12.82 -5.11
N LEU A 50 2.91 -12.63 -4.58
CA LEU A 50 3.15 -12.61 -3.14
C LEU A 50 2.50 -11.38 -2.50
N TRP A 51 2.60 -10.23 -3.15
CA TRP A 51 1.92 -9.00 -2.77
C TRP A 51 0.39 -9.18 -2.69
N GLU A 52 -0.22 -9.71 -3.76
CA GLU A 52 -1.66 -9.96 -3.77
C GLU A 52 -2.11 -10.94 -2.69
N ASN A 53 -1.36 -12.03 -2.49
CA ASN A 53 -1.67 -13.00 -1.46
C ASN A 53 -1.54 -12.41 -0.05
N TRP A 54 -0.55 -11.55 0.17
CA TRP A 54 -0.40 -10.83 1.44
C TRP A 54 -1.59 -9.89 1.70
N LEU A 55 -2.01 -9.09 0.72
CA LEU A 55 -3.20 -8.26 0.85
C LEU A 55 -4.45 -9.09 1.19
N ARG A 56 -4.65 -10.22 0.51
CA ARG A 56 -5.79 -11.14 0.77
C ARG A 56 -5.72 -11.74 2.18
N ALA A 57 -4.54 -12.19 2.61
CA ALA A 57 -4.34 -12.76 3.94
C ALA A 57 -4.69 -11.76 5.06
N HIS A 58 -4.40 -10.47 4.84
CA HIS A 58 -4.73 -9.39 5.77
C HIS A 58 -6.11 -8.75 5.52
N ARG A 59 -6.86 -9.22 4.52
CA ARG A 59 -8.16 -8.67 4.08
C ARG A 59 -8.09 -7.18 3.77
N LEU A 60 -7.10 -6.79 2.98
CA LEU A 60 -6.85 -5.41 2.59
C LEU A 60 -7.23 -5.20 1.13
N GLU A 61 -7.85 -4.06 0.87
CA GLU A 61 -7.84 -3.45 -0.45
C GLU A 61 -6.81 -2.32 -0.46
N VAL A 62 -6.19 -2.08 -1.61
CA VAL A 62 -5.17 -1.05 -1.81
C VAL A 62 -5.63 -0.03 -2.84
N MET A 63 -5.39 1.24 -2.55
CA MET A 63 -5.59 2.36 -3.47
C MET A 63 -4.27 3.11 -3.63
N ARG A 64 -4.00 3.57 -4.84
CA ARG A 64 -2.83 4.39 -5.17
C ARG A 64 -3.22 5.85 -5.30
N VAL A 65 -2.38 6.72 -4.76
CA VAL A 65 -2.45 8.16 -4.98
C VAL A 65 -1.09 8.59 -5.53
N TRP A 66 -1.07 9.19 -6.72
CA TRP A 66 0.15 9.75 -7.29
C TRP A 66 0.39 11.14 -6.71
N MET A 67 1.65 11.50 -6.50
CA MET A 67 1.99 12.84 -6.01
C MET A 67 1.52 13.94 -6.98
N GLU A 68 1.51 13.65 -8.28
CA GLU A 68 1.04 14.58 -9.30
C GLU A 68 -0.47 14.86 -9.24
N ASP A 69 -1.25 13.87 -8.79
CA ASP A 69 -2.71 13.96 -8.66
C ASP A 69 -3.15 14.48 -7.29
N ASP A 70 -2.23 14.55 -6.32
CA ASP A 70 -2.54 15.03 -4.98
C ASP A 70 -2.55 16.56 -4.93
N ALA A 71 -3.74 17.14 -4.79
CA ALA A 71 -3.95 18.58 -4.70
C ALA A 71 -3.17 19.27 -3.56
N ARG A 72 -2.75 18.54 -2.52
CA ARG A 72 -1.91 19.10 -1.43
C ARG A 72 -0.42 18.93 -1.66
N ALA A 73 -0.02 18.21 -2.70
CA ALA A 73 1.37 17.90 -2.98
C ALA A 73 2.02 18.85 -3.99
N VAL A 74 1.33 19.92 -4.45
CA VAL A 74 1.83 20.83 -5.50
C VAL A 74 3.27 21.28 -5.27
N ASP A 75 3.62 21.70 -4.05
CA ASP A 75 4.98 22.16 -3.74
C ASP A 75 5.99 21.02 -3.61
N SER A 76 5.59 19.87 -3.08
CA SER A 76 6.44 18.67 -3.07
C SER A 76 6.69 18.16 -4.49
N TYR A 77 5.68 18.13 -5.36
CA TYR A 77 5.81 17.70 -6.73
C TYR A 77 6.69 18.63 -7.55
N ARG A 78 6.56 19.96 -7.37
CA ARG A 78 7.50 20.93 -7.98
C ARG A 78 8.94 20.68 -7.57
N ARG A 79 9.20 20.41 -6.28
CA ARG A 79 10.54 20.09 -5.77
C ARG A 79 11.07 18.77 -6.32
N PHE A 80 10.20 17.77 -6.42
CA PHE A 80 10.53 16.49 -7.05
C PHE A 80 11.00 16.69 -8.50
N LEU A 81 10.24 17.44 -9.30
CA LEU A 81 10.60 17.78 -10.69
C LEU A 81 11.88 18.63 -10.79
N ALA A 82 12.22 19.40 -9.74
CA ALA A 82 13.47 20.15 -9.65
C ALA A 82 14.68 19.30 -9.18
N GLY A 83 14.48 18.01 -8.91
CA GLY A 83 15.54 17.07 -8.54
C GLY A 83 15.74 16.88 -7.03
N ASP A 84 14.95 17.51 -6.17
CA ASP A 84 14.95 17.23 -4.72
C ASP A 84 14.09 15.99 -4.44
N LEU A 85 14.58 14.81 -4.84
CA LEU A 85 13.82 13.56 -4.75
C LEU A 85 13.58 13.14 -3.29
N VAL A 86 14.61 13.26 -2.43
CA VAL A 86 14.57 12.79 -1.04
C VAL A 86 13.69 13.69 -0.18
N GLY A 87 13.84 15.02 -0.28
CA GLY A 87 13.09 15.97 0.52
C GLY A 87 11.62 16.00 0.12
N SER A 88 11.33 16.06 -1.19
CA SER A 88 9.96 16.06 -1.71
C SER A 88 9.16 14.83 -1.27
N LEU A 89 9.77 13.64 -1.30
CA LEU A 89 9.12 12.38 -0.95
C LEU A 89 8.95 12.21 0.58
N SER A 90 9.95 12.63 1.35
CA SER A 90 9.94 12.54 2.82
C SER A 90 8.88 13.45 3.46
N GLU A 91 8.73 14.66 2.92
CA GLU A 91 7.83 15.68 3.47
C GLU A 91 6.39 15.56 2.97
N TRP A 92 6.17 14.93 1.82
CA TRP A 92 4.84 14.77 1.27
C TRP A 92 3.90 14.07 2.27
N GLN A 93 2.73 14.65 2.51
CA GLN A 93 1.67 14.06 3.34
C GLN A 93 0.47 13.75 2.44
N PRO A 94 0.38 12.52 1.91
CA PRO A 94 -0.61 12.19 0.90
C PRO A 94 -2.05 12.36 1.42
N CYS A 95 -2.93 12.90 0.57
CA CYS A 95 -4.36 12.91 0.86
C CYS A 95 -4.94 11.49 0.86
N LYS A 96 -5.81 11.20 1.84
CA LYS A 96 -6.55 9.93 1.83
C LYS A 96 -7.48 9.89 0.61
N PRO A 97 -7.60 8.72 -0.05
CA PRO A 97 -8.61 8.52 -1.09
C PRO A 97 -10.01 8.80 -0.52
N ASP A 98 -10.82 9.53 -1.28
CA ASP A 98 -12.24 9.82 -1.01
C ASP A 98 -12.56 10.51 0.33
N GLY A 99 -11.55 11.01 1.05
CA GLY A 99 -11.73 11.58 2.39
C GLY A 99 -12.17 10.57 3.47
N ASP A 100 -12.16 9.27 3.16
CA ASP A 100 -12.64 8.20 4.03
C ASP A 100 -11.65 7.92 5.19
N GLN A 101 -12.20 7.76 6.40
CA GLN A 101 -11.44 7.52 7.63
C GLN A 101 -10.90 6.08 7.73
N ALA A 102 -11.40 5.15 6.93
CA ALA A 102 -10.98 3.76 6.94
C ALA A 102 -9.61 3.53 6.27
N TRP A 103 -9.20 4.43 5.38
CA TRP A 103 -7.90 4.35 4.71
C TRP A 103 -6.77 4.79 5.63
N PHE A 104 -5.72 3.98 5.69
CA PHE A 104 -4.45 4.36 6.30
C PHE A 104 -3.30 4.14 5.34
N LEU A 105 -2.24 4.91 5.57
CA LEU A 105 -1.08 4.93 4.69
C LEU A 105 -0.22 3.69 4.94
N LEU A 106 0.08 2.97 3.86
CA LEU A 106 0.92 1.77 3.87
C LEU A 106 2.36 2.07 3.43
N ALA A 107 2.53 2.89 2.39
CA ALA A 107 3.84 3.26 1.89
C ALA A 107 3.80 4.55 1.06
N VAL A 108 4.95 5.24 0.99
CA VAL A 108 5.25 6.37 0.11
C VAL A 108 6.62 6.11 -0.49
N PHE A 109 6.72 6.06 -1.80
CA PHE A 109 7.96 5.71 -2.50
C PHE A 109 7.92 6.21 -3.96
N ASP A 110 9.07 6.17 -4.64
CA ASP A 110 9.16 6.33 -6.08
C ASP A 110 9.57 4.99 -6.71
N GLY A 111 8.73 4.46 -7.60
CA GLY A 111 8.94 3.20 -8.29
C GLY A 111 9.58 3.35 -9.67
N GLY A 112 9.99 4.57 -10.06
CA GLY A 112 10.54 4.87 -11.38
C GLY A 112 9.49 5.38 -12.40
N GLU A 113 8.21 5.30 -12.05
CA GLU A 113 7.10 5.93 -12.79
C GLU A 113 6.67 7.26 -12.16
N GLY A 114 7.32 7.64 -11.05
CA GLY A 114 7.02 8.83 -10.27
C GLY A 114 6.59 8.48 -8.84
N PRO A 115 6.54 9.50 -7.96
CA PRO A 115 6.21 9.31 -6.56
C PRO A 115 4.76 8.90 -6.37
N CYS A 116 4.55 7.85 -5.58
CA CYS A 116 3.22 7.36 -5.27
C CYS A 116 3.08 6.97 -3.79
N ALA A 117 1.84 7.02 -3.33
CA ALA A 117 1.43 6.64 -1.99
C ALA A 117 0.42 5.50 -2.08
N TYR A 118 0.62 4.48 -1.25
CA TYR A 118 -0.27 3.33 -1.14
C TYR A 118 -1.09 3.48 0.12
N PHE A 119 -2.41 3.55 -0.04
CA PHE A 119 -3.36 3.49 1.04
C PHE A 119 -4.00 2.11 1.07
N VAL A 120 -4.27 1.61 2.28
CA VAL A 120 -5.05 0.39 2.45
C VAL A 120 -6.19 0.61 3.43
N ARG A 121 -7.28 -0.13 3.23
CA ARG A 121 -8.36 -0.27 4.20
C ARG A 121 -8.77 -1.74 4.28
N ARG A 122 -9.50 -2.09 5.33
CA ARG A 122 -10.01 -3.45 5.51
C ARG A 122 -11.25 -3.65 4.65
N VAL A 123 -11.29 -4.78 3.96
CA VAL A 123 -12.48 -5.21 3.25
C VAL A 123 -13.36 -5.98 4.23
N SER A 124 -14.57 -5.47 4.46
CA SER A 124 -15.55 -6.09 5.37
C SER A 124 -16.13 -7.40 4.82
N TYR A 125 -16.05 -7.60 3.50
CA TYR A 125 -16.57 -8.79 2.82
C TYR A 125 -15.48 -9.44 1.96
N PHE A 126 -15.33 -10.75 2.12
CA PHE A 126 -14.76 -11.58 1.05
C PHE A 126 -15.83 -11.65 -0.05
N PRO A 127 -15.59 -11.20 -1.29
CA PRO A 127 -16.32 -11.77 -2.39
C PRO A 127 -15.89 -13.24 -2.43
N TYR A 128 -16.75 -14.12 -1.92
CA TYR A 128 -16.66 -15.54 -2.24
C TYR A 128 -16.62 -15.61 -3.77
N CYS A 129 -15.65 -16.34 -4.35
CA CYS A 129 -15.67 -16.65 -5.78
C CYS A 129 -17.04 -17.24 -6.10
N ALA A 130 -17.90 -16.46 -6.75
CA ALA A 130 -19.15 -16.92 -7.30
C ALA A 130 -18.82 -17.63 -8.62
N ASP A 131 -18.26 -18.84 -8.51
CA ASP A 131 -18.21 -19.83 -9.58
C ASP A 131 -18.23 -21.23 -8.95
N ALA A 132 -19.41 -21.64 -8.51
CA ALA A 132 -19.86 -23.05 -8.54
C ALA A 132 -21.35 -23.11 -8.22
N GLN A 133 -22.15 -23.17 -9.27
CA GLN A 133 -23.41 -23.92 -9.42
C GLN A 133 -24.25 -24.18 -8.14
N GLY A 134 -25.40 -23.51 -8.10
CA GLY A 134 -26.70 -24.06 -7.72
C GLY A 134 -26.82 -24.87 -6.43
N VAL A 135 -27.43 -24.27 -5.41
CA VAL A 135 -28.53 -24.93 -4.67
C VAL A 135 -29.53 -23.88 -4.19
N SER A 136 -30.78 -24.10 -4.58
CA SER A 136 -31.97 -23.42 -4.09
C SER A 136 -32.14 -23.69 -2.59
N ALA A 137 -32.41 -22.65 -1.81
CA ALA A 137 -33.00 -22.80 -0.48
C ALA A 137 -34.28 -21.99 -0.44
N ILE A 138 -35.39 -22.71 -0.58
CA ILE A 138 -36.75 -22.32 -0.22
C ILE A 138 -36.77 -22.09 1.29
N PHE A 139 -37.35 -20.96 1.72
CA PHE A 139 -38.13 -20.86 2.95
C PHE A 139 -39.38 -20.03 2.67
#